data_AF-A0A3L7ZUR0-F1
#
_entry.id   AF-A0A3L7ZUR0-F1
#
_cell.length_a   1.000
_cell.length_b   1.000
_cell.length_c   1.000
_cell.angle_alpha   90.00
_cell.angle_beta   90.00
_cell.angle_gamma   90.00
#
_symmetry.space_group_name_H-M   'P 1'
#
loop_
_entity.id
_entity.type
_entity.pdbx_description
1 polymer ?
#
loop_
_entity_poly.entity_id
_entity_poly.type
_entity_poly.pdbx_seq_one_letter_code
_entity_poly.pdbx_strand_id
1 'polypeptide(L)'
;MFHILKKQSIMGRPHGNGIVSLHDDKESNHGFFCMRLADYIRKEIPIGDNLHGTLWRVRFAQAKAGKCAYRGICPNYAKSKPPF
;
A
#
# COMPACT_ATOMS: atom_id res chain seq x y z
N MET A 1 14.81 -17.26 -51.08
CA MET A 1 15.74 -16.20 -51.56
C MET A 1 15.26 -14.88 -50.98
N PHE A 2 16.20 -14.11 -50.42
CA PHE A 2 16.07 -12.88 -49.64
C PHE A 2 15.41 -11.71 -50.41
N HIS A 3 14.86 -10.75 -49.66
CA HIS A 3 15.05 -9.27 -49.72
C HIS A 3 14.02 -8.65 -48.74
N ILE A 4 14.34 -8.12 -47.54
CA ILE A 4 15.26 -7.07 -47.07
C ILE A 4 14.91 -5.64 -47.56
N LEU A 5 14.54 -4.82 -46.55
CA LEU A 5 14.67 -3.36 -46.36
C LEU A 5 13.84 -2.35 -47.19
N LYS A 6 13.01 -1.55 -46.51
CA LYS A 6 13.33 -0.16 -46.05
C LYS A 6 12.04 0.56 -45.63
N LYS A 7 11.95 1.05 -44.39
CA LYS A 7 11.48 2.41 -44.15
C LYS A 7 12.02 2.96 -42.83
N GLN A 8 12.66 4.11 -42.98
CA GLN A 8 13.32 4.93 -42.00
C GLN A 8 12.32 5.92 -41.40
N SER A 9 12.65 6.41 -40.19
CA SER A 9 12.28 7.71 -39.63
C SER A 9 11.03 7.75 -38.75
N ILE A 10 11.24 7.80 -37.43
CA ILE A 10 11.26 9.08 -36.72
C ILE A 10 12.27 9.00 -35.56
N MET A 11 13.40 9.71 -35.69
CA MET A 11 14.21 10.06 -34.52
C MET A 11 13.47 11.14 -33.74
N GLY A 12 12.49 10.73 -32.93
CA GLY A 12 12.08 11.54 -31.78
C GLY A 12 13.25 11.52 -30.82
N ARG A 13 14.13 12.54 -30.87
CA ARG A 13 15.12 12.75 -29.82
C ARG A 13 14.33 12.88 -28.51
N PRO A 14 14.49 11.99 -27.52
CA PRO A 14 13.85 12.21 -26.22
C PRO A 14 14.55 13.42 -25.59
N HIS A 15 13.98 14.60 -25.76
CA HIS A 15 14.36 15.79 -25.01
C HIS A 15 13.62 15.72 -23.68
N GLY A 16 14.22 14.99 -22.75
CA GLY A 16 13.79 14.93 -21.37
C GLY A 16 15.02 14.70 -20.52
N ASN A 17 15.45 15.70 -19.77
CA ASN A 17 16.33 15.47 -18.63
C ASN A 17 15.59 14.43 -17.78
N GLY A 18 16.16 13.22 -17.64
CA GLY A 18 15.54 12.01 -17.08
C GLY A 18 15.17 12.08 -15.59
N ILE A 19 14.68 13.22 -15.16
CA ILE A 19 14.05 13.49 -13.89
C ILE A 19 12.55 13.39 -14.18
N VAL A 20 12.05 12.15 -14.26
CA VAL A 20 10.62 11.97 -14.06
C VAL A 20 10.38 12.45 -12.64
N SER A 21 9.69 13.58 -12.49
CA SER A 21 9.16 13.95 -11.20
C SER A 21 8.16 12.86 -10.87
N LEU A 22 8.57 11.88 -10.07
CA LEU A 22 7.66 11.08 -9.27
C LEU A 22 7.02 12.09 -8.32
N HIS A 23 6.08 12.86 -8.85
CA HIS A 23 5.14 13.58 -8.03
C HIS A 23 4.35 12.46 -7.36
N ASP A 24 4.82 12.10 -6.16
CA ASP A 24 3.97 11.52 -5.14
C ASP A 24 2.98 12.65 -4.86
N ASP A 25 1.96 12.74 -5.73
CA ASP A 25 0.70 13.41 -5.43
C ASP A 25 0.29 12.78 -4.13
N LYS A 26 0.67 13.46 -3.05
CA LYS A 26 0.72 12.97 -1.69
C LYS A 26 -0.71 12.62 -1.34
N GLU A 27 -1.10 11.39 -1.67
CA GLU A 27 -2.41 10.90 -1.34
C GLU A 27 -2.42 11.05 0.17
N SER A 28 -3.34 11.87 0.67
CA SER A 28 -3.59 12.05 2.09
C SER A 28 -4.22 10.76 2.67
N ASN A 29 -3.75 9.60 2.20
CA ASN A 29 -3.97 8.32 2.81
C ASN A 29 -3.10 8.29 4.06
N HIS A 30 -3.55 9.00 5.10
CA HIS A 30 -3.10 8.83 6.48
C HIS A 30 -3.52 7.46 7.04
N GLY A 31 -3.74 6.46 6.17
CA GLY A 31 -4.11 5.12 6.52
C GLY A 31 -2.99 4.48 7.32
N PHE A 32 -3.25 4.25 8.59
CA PHE A 32 -2.35 3.48 9.45
C PHE A 32 -2.36 2.01 9.01
N PHE A 33 -1.45 1.64 8.11
CA PHE A 33 -1.15 0.23 7.81
C PHE A 33 -0.03 -0.24 8.73
N CYS A 34 -0.40 -1.00 9.77
CA CYS A 34 0.57 -1.59 10.69
C CYS A 34 0.72 -3.08 10.37
N MET A 35 1.90 -3.53 9.94
CA MET A 35 2.18 -4.96 9.71
C MET A 35 1.87 -5.83 10.94
N ARG A 36 2.02 -5.26 12.14
CA ARG A 36 1.71 -5.92 13.43
C ARG A 36 0.22 -6.25 13.58
N LEU A 37 -0.66 -5.58 12.83
CA LEU A 37 -2.10 -5.87 12.79
C LEU A 37 -2.36 -7.33 12.39
N ALA A 38 -1.62 -7.83 11.40
CA ALA A 38 -1.70 -9.22 10.97
C ALA A 38 -1.39 -10.18 12.12
N ASP A 39 -0.35 -9.89 12.89
CA ASP A 39 0.08 -10.74 14.00
C ASP A 39 -0.97 -10.81 15.11
N TYR A 40 -1.70 -9.73 15.36
CA TYR A 40 -2.79 -9.73 16.33
C TYR A 40 -4.01 -10.49 15.82
N ILE A 41 -4.39 -10.31 14.55
CA ILE A 41 -5.50 -11.04 13.95
C ILE A 41 -5.25 -12.55 13.99
N ARG A 42 -4.01 -13.00 13.71
CA ARG A 42 -3.63 -14.42 13.81
C ARG A 42 -3.77 -15.02 15.20
N LYS A 43 -3.77 -14.18 16.25
CA LYS A 43 -3.99 -14.62 17.64
C LYS A 43 -5.47 -14.71 17.99
N GLU A 44 -6.33 -13.94 17.30
CA GLU A 44 -7.79 -14.03 17.45
C GLU A 44 -8.35 -15.22 16.66
N ILE A 45 -7.80 -15.47 15.46
CA ILE A 45 -8.31 -16.51 14.56
C ILE A 45 -7.17 -17.15 13.75
N PRO A 46 -7.15 -18.48 13.57
CA PRO A 46 -6.14 -19.13 12.75
C PRO A 46 -6.20 -18.68 11.29
N ILE A 47 -5.02 -18.67 10.64
CA ILE A 47 -4.95 -18.47 9.18
C ILE A 47 -5.65 -19.65 8.50
N GLY A 48 -6.51 -19.36 7.52
CA GLY A 48 -7.28 -20.37 6.79
C GLY A 48 -8.72 -20.51 7.27
N ASP A 49 -9.09 -19.89 8.38
CA ASP A 49 -10.49 -19.73 8.75
C ASP A 49 -11.20 -18.78 7.78
N ASN A 50 -12.43 -19.14 7.39
CA ASN A 50 -13.25 -18.35 6.46
C ASN A 50 -13.53 -16.91 6.96
N LEU A 51 -13.49 -16.69 8.28
CA LEU A 51 -13.72 -15.39 8.89
C LEU A 51 -12.46 -14.52 8.95
N HIS A 52 -11.27 -15.08 8.70
CA HIS A 52 -10.00 -14.33 8.79
C HIS A 52 -9.99 -13.10 7.86
N GLY A 53 -10.49 -13.25 6.63
CA GLY A 53 -10.60 -12.13 5.68
C GLY A 53 -11.57 -11.04 6.13
N THR A 54 -12.72 -11.44 6.69
CA THR A 54 -13.70 -10.50 7.25
C THR A 54 -13.13 -9.75 8.45
N LEU A 55 -12.48 -10.46 9.37
CA LEU A 55 -11.85 -9.88 10.55
C LEU A 55 -10.76 -8.89 10.14
N TRP A 56 -9.92 -9.25 9.17
CA TRP A 56 -8.94 -8.34 8.58
C TRP A 56 -9.58 -7.03 8.12
N ARG A 57 -10.63 -7.12 7.30
CA ARG A 57 -11.30 -5.95 6.72
C ARG A 57 -11.88 -5.03 7.80
N VAL A 58 -12.49 -5.61 8.84
CA VAL A 58 -13.05 -4.85 9.97
C VAL A 58 -11.95 -4.17 10.79
N ARG A 59 -10.91 -4.92 11.18
CA ARG A 59 -9.82 -4.39 12.01
C ARG A 59 -9.01 -3.33 11.26
N PHE A 60 -8.81 -3.50 9.95
CA PHE A 60 -8.17 -2.51 9.10
C PHE A 60 -8.99 -1.21 9.01
N ALA A 61 -10.31 -1.31 8.78
CA ALA A 61 -11.18 -0.13 8.75
C ALA A 61 -11.19 0.62 10.10
N GLN A 62 -11.23 -0.11 11.22
CA GLN A 62 -11.12 0.47 12.56
C GLN A 62 -9.79 1.19 12.76
N ALA A 63 -8.67 0.58 12.35
CA ALA A 63 -7.35 1.18 12.45
C ALA A 63 -7.22 2.46 11.60
N LYS A 64 -7.72 2.43 10.34
CA LYS A 64 -7.78 3.61 9.46
C LYS A 64 -8.58 4.76 10.06
N ALA A 65 -9.64 4.46 10.82
CA ALA A 65 -10.47 5.44 11.51
C ALA A 65 -9.89 5.91 12.87
N GLY A 66 -8.66 5.54 13.22
CA GLY A 66 -8.07 5.88 14.52
C GLY A 66 -8.70 5.14 15.71
N LYS A 67 -9.38 4.02 15.44
CA LYS A 67 -10.11 3.19 16.43
C LYS A 67 -9.53 1.79 16.52
N CYS A 68 -8.21 1.63 16.36
CA CYS A 68 -7.55 0.32 16.38
C CYS A 68 -7.98 -0.50 17.61
N ALA A 69 -8.43 -1.74 17.37
CA ALA A 69 -8.85 -2.66 18.43
C ALA A 69 -7.71 -3.05 19.36
N TYR A 70 -6.48 -3.03 18.86
CA TYR A 70 -5.28 -3.47 19.57
C TYR A 70 -4.52 -2.32 20.24
N ARG A 71 -5.12 -1.14 20.35
CA ARG A 71 -4.44 0.06 20.89
C ARG A 71 -3.85 -0.12 22.29
N GLY A 72 -4.49 -0.93 23.13
CA GLY A 72 -4.03 -1.18 24.50
C GLY A 72 -2.82 -2.12 24.60
N ILE A 73 -2.52 -2.87 23.54
CA ILE A 73 -1.43 -3.86 23.51
C ILE A 73 -0.39 -3.58 22.41
N CYS A 74 -0.66 -2.62 21.53
CA CYS A 74 0.18 -2.30 20.40
C CYS A 74 1.16 -1.17 20.74
N PRO A 75 2.46 -1.45 20.92
CA PRO A 75 3.45 -0.42 21.27
C PRO A 75 3.65 0.62 20.14
N ASN A 76 3.22 0.29 18.92
CA ASN A 76 3.31 1.18 17.77
C ASN A 76 2.12 2.15 17.69
N TYR A 77 0.99 1.84 18.33
CA TYR A 77 -0.21 2.68 18.27
C TYR A 77 0.02 4.03 18.95
N ALA A 78 0.74 4.06 20.08
CA ALA A 78 1.13 5.30 20.74
C ALA A 78 2.10 6.16 19.91
N LYS A 79 2.79 5.55 18.92
CA LYS A 79 3.76 6.23 18.05
C LYS A 79 3.15 6.67 16.72
N SER A 80 2.04 6.08 16.32
CA SER A 80 1.29 6.57 15.17
C SER A 80 0.61 7.87 15.54
N LYS A 81 0.83 8.91 14.73
CA LYS A 81 -0.04 10.08 14.79
C LYS A 81 -1.47 9.57 14.55
N PRO A 82 -2.44 9.86 15.45
CA PRO A 82 -3.83 9.60 15.14
C PRO A 82 -4.17 10.29 13.83
N PRO A 83 -5.12 9.78 13.04
CA PRO A 83 -5.51 10.41 11.79
C PRO A 83 -6.36 11.66 12.06
N PHE A 84 -5.87 12.61 12.86
CA PHE A 84 -6.39 13.96 13.07
C PHE A 84 -5.22 14.88 13.45
#